data_AF-A0A7X3TBU2-F1
#
_entry.id   AF-A0A7X3TBU2-F1
#
_cell.length_a   1.000
_cell.length_b   1.000
_cell.length_c   1.000
_cell.angle_alpha   90.00
_cell.angle_beta   90.00
_cell.angle_gamma   90.00
#
_symmetry.space_group_name_H-M   'P 1'
#
loop_
_entity.id
_entity.type
_entity.pdbx_description
1 polymer ?
#
loop_
_entity_poly.entity_id
_entity_poly.type
_entity_poly.pdbx_seq_one_letter_code
_entity_poly.pdbx_strand_id
1 'polypeptide(L)'
;MILLGDFNAPAPDGDAYQMLLAAEYVDTWQLDSHGTGYTCCQDKALQNEASEHRKRIDQIFVRNLDPPTAVMTSTIGDKPEDKLSSGLWPSDHAGVVAHLAFE
;
A
#
# COMPACT_ATOMS: atom_id res chain seq x y z
N MET A 1 -16.92 2.99 5.59
CA MET A 1 -16.37 1.62 5.62
C MET A 1 -14.92 1.66 5.16
N ILE A 2 -14.04 0.92 5.82
CA ILE A 2 -12.62 0.79 5.46
C ILE A 2 -12.35 -0.69 5.23
N LEU A 3 -11.73 -1.03 4.10
CA LEU A 3 -11.25 -2.37 3.77
C LEU A 3 -9.76 -2.26 3.44
N LEU A 4 -8.91 -2.98 4.17
CA LEU A 4 -7.46 -2.93 3.97
C LEU A 4 -6.82 -4.30 4.15
N GLY A 5 -5.72 -4.52 3.47
CA GLY A 5 -4.90 -5.73 3.60
C GLY A 5 -4.10 -6.04 2.34
N ASP A 6 -3.45 -7.20 2.37
CA ASP A 6 -2.86 -7.84 1.19
C ASP A 6 -3.97 -8.54 0.38
N PHE A 7 -4.26 -8.02 -0.80
CA PHE A 7 -5.26 -8.61 -1.69
C PHE A 7 -4.66 -9.62 -2.67
N ASN A 8 -3.32 -9.71 -2.76
CA ASN A 8 -2.59 -10.45 -3.80
C ASN A 8 -3.03 -10.10 -5.24
N ALA A 9 -3.76 -9.00 -5.41
CA ALA A 9 -4.22 -8.49 -6.69
C ALA A 9 -3.52 -7.16 -6.96
N PRO A 10 -2.71 -7.06 -8.03
CA PRO A 10 -1.96 -5.86 -8.30
C PRO A 10 -2.89 -4.73 -8.71
N ALA A 11 -2.71 -3.56 -8.11
CA ALA A 11 -3.27 -2.34 -8.69
C ALA A 11 -2.43 -1.89 -9.91
N PRO A 12 -3.04 -1.31 -10.96
CA PRO A 12 -4.48 -1.11 -11.11
C PRO A 12 -5.19 -2.30 -11.78
N ASP A 13 -4.49 -3.26 -12.37
CA ASP A 13 -5.10 -4.17 -13.36
C ASP A 13 -5.64 -5.51 -12.81
N GLY A 14 -5.45 -5.81 -11.52
CA GLY A 14 -5.81 -7.08 -10.92
C GLY A 14 -7.33 -7.27 -10.80
N ASP A 15 -7.82 -8.48 -11.07
CA ASP A 15 -9.26 -8.80 -11.08
C ASP A 15 -9.95 -8.39 -9.77
N ALA A 16 -9.39 -8.78 -8.61
CA ALA A 16 -9.99 -8.44 -7.32
C ALA A 16 -9.94 -6.93 -7.03
N TYR A 17 -8.90 -6.23 -7.50
CA TYR A 17 -8.80 -4.76 -7.41
C TYR A 17 -9.92 -4.10 -8.23
N GLN A 18 -10.11 -4.54 -9.47
CA GLN A 18 -11.18 -4.05 -10.36
C GLN A 18 -12.58 -4.37 -9.81
N MET A 19 -12.78 -5.53 -9.20
CA MET A 19 -14.04 -5.89 -8.53
C MET A 19 -14.38 -4.94 -7.38
N LEU A 20 -13.39 -4.51 -6.58
CA LEU A 20 -13.61 -3.56 -5.49
C LEU A 20 -14.00 -2.18 -6.04
N LEU A 21 -13.32 -1.71 -7.09
CA LEU A 21 -13.70 -0.46 -7.76
C LEU A 21 -15.12 -0.51 -8.32
N ALA A 22 -15.49 -1.62 -8.97
CA ALA A 22 -16.85 -1.84 -9.48
C ALA A 22 -17.92 -1.90 -8.36
N ALA A 23 -17.51 -2.26 -7.14
CA ALA A 23 -18.35 -2.25 -5.95
C ALA A 23 -18.34 -0.91 -5.18
N GLU A 24 -17.89 0.16 -5.84
CA GLU A 24 -17.84 1.55 -5.35
C GLU A 24 -16.88 1.76 -4.17
N TYR A 25 -15.88 0.89 -4.02
CA TYR A 25 -14.74 1.19 -3.16
C TYR A 25 -13.76 2.10 -3.88
N VAL A 26 -13.24 3.08 -3.15
CA VAL A 26 -12.22 4.02 -3.62
C VAL A 26 -10.89 3.65 -2.97
N ASP A 27 -9.87 3.45 -3.78
CA ASP A 27 -8.50 3.25 -3.30
C ASP A 27 -7.94 4.58 -2.78
N THR A 28 -7.57 4.65 -1.50
CA THR A 28 -7.04 5.88 -0.89
C THR A 28 -5.74 6.32 -1.54
N TRP A 29 -4.96 5.41 -2.12
CA TRP A 29 -3.73 5.74 -2.84
C TRP A 29 -4.01 6.57 -4.09
N GLN A 30 -5.17 6.41 -4.73
CA GLN A 30 -5.57 7.20 -5.89
C GLN A 30 -6.09 8.60 -5.53
N LEU A 31 -6.39 8.83 -4.25
CA LEU A 31 -6.80 10.15 -3.74
C LEU A 31 -5.60 11.05 -3.42
N ASP A 32 -4.42 10.45 -3.27
CA ASP A 32 -3.13 11.14 -3.13
C ASP A 32 -2.37 11.07 -4.47
N SER A 33 -1.53 12.05 -4.78
CA SER A 33 -0.95 12.23 -6.13
C SER A 33 0.50 11.74 -6.27
N HIS A 34 1.00 10.96 -5.31
CA HIS A 34 2.45 10.72 -5.19
C HIS A 34 2.85 9.24 -5.16
N GLY A 35 3.88 8.92 -5.95
CA GLY A 35 4.61 7.65 -5.88
C GLY A 35 3.88 6.45 -6.48
N THR A 36 4.58 5.30 -6.52
CA THR A 36 4.04 4.04 -7.06
C THR A 36 3.25 3.24 -6.04
N GLY A 37 3.51 3.44 -4.74
CA GLY A 37 2.93 2.67 -3.65
C GLY A 37 3.27 1.19 -3.71
N TYR A 38 4.45 0.84 -4.22
CA TYR A 38 4.86 -0.56 -4.27
C TYR A 38 5.06 -1.11 -2.87
N THR A 39 4.45 -2.27 -2.63
CA THR A 39 4.47 -2.95 -1.34
C THR A 39 5.11 -4.32 -1.43
N CYS A 40 5.25 -4.92 -2.63
CA CYS A 40 5.76 -6.29 -2.78
C CYS A 40 6.77 -6.44 -3.94
N CYS A 41 7.78 -7.29 -3.86
CA CYS A 41 8.23 -8.04 -2.68
C CYS A 41 9.75 -7.96 -2.57
N GLN A 42 10.26 -7.93 -1.35
CA GLN A 42 11.68 -8.17 -1.08
C GLN A 42 12.07 -9.62 -1.43
N ASP A 43 13.36 -9.90 -1.41
CA ASP A 43 13.86 -11.26 -1.53
C ASP A 43 13.34 -12.14 -0.39
N LYS A 44 13.18 -13.45 -0.63
CA LYS A 44 12.66 -14.40 0.36
C LYS A 44 13.48 -14.47 1.64
N ALA A 45 14.79 -14.23 1.55
CA ALA A 45 15.67 -14.20 2.71
C ALA A 45 15.69 -12.84 3.41
N LEU A 46 15.02 -11.81 2.86
CA LEU A 46 14.93 -10.44 3.37
C LEU A 46 16.29 -9.73 3.48
N GLN A 47 17.27 -10.13 2.67
CA GLN A 47 18.66 -9.66 2.76
C GLN A 47 19.10 -8.75 1.61
N ASN A 48 18.28 -8.59 0.57
CA ASN A 48 18.60 -7.73 -0.58
C ASN A 48 18.96 -6.30 -0.12
N GLU A 49 20.03 -5.72 -0.65
CA GLU A 49 20.59 -4.45 -0.16
C GLU A 49 19.63 -3.28 -0.34
N ALA A 50 19.06 -3.15 -1.55
CA ALA A 50 18.06 -2.16 -1.92
C ALA A 50 16.68 -2.81 -2.09
N SER A 51 15.61 -2.04 -1.89
CA SER A 51 14.24 -2.56 -2.00
C SER A 51 13.94 -3.10 -3.41
N GLU A 52 13.30 -4.26 -3.47
CA GLU A 52 12.88 -4.93 -4.71
C GLU A 52 11.37 -4.82 -4.99
N HIS A 53 10.67 -4.00 -4.19
CA HIS A 53 9.25 -3.74 -4.35
C HIS A 53 8.93 -3.17 -5.74
N ARG A 54 8.02 -3.85 -6.44
CA ARG A 54 7.61 -3.53 -7.82
C ARG A 54 6.13 -3.78 -8.10
N LYS A 55 5.37 -4.22 -7.10
CA LYS A 55 3.93 -4.48 -7.16
C LYS A 55 3.23 -3.77 -6.02
N ARG A 56 2.02 -3.27 -6.26
CA ARG A 56 1.13 -2.74 -5.23
C ARG A 56 -0.01 -3.72 -5.01
N ILE A 57 0.15 -4.60 -4.02
CA ILE A 57 -0.83 -5.67 -3.67
C ILE A 57 -1.46 -5.48 -2.30
N ASP A 58 -0.89 -4.61 -1.48
CA ASP A 58 -1.45 -4.17 -0.22
C ASP A 58 -2.12 -2.82 -0.43
N GLN A 59 -3.44 -2.74 -0.19
CA GLN A 59 -4.22 -1.54 -0.48
C GLN A 59 -5.12 -1.16 0.68
N ILE A 60 -5.54 0.12 0.70
CA ILE A 60 -6.55 0.64 1.61
C ILE A 60 -7.67 1.21 0.75
N PHE A 61 -8.86 0.66 0.92
CA PHE A 61 -10.06 1.09 0.24
C PHE A 61 -11.06 1.69 1.23
N VAL A 62 -11.78 2.71 0.77
CA VAL A 62 -12.86 3.35 1.50
C VAL A 62 -14.16 3.32 0.70
N ARG A 63 -15.29 3.24 1.39
CA ARG A 63 -16.63 3.37 0.80
C ARG A 63 -17.60 3.96 1.80
N ASN A 64 -18.50 4.83 1.36
CA ASN A 64 -19.47 5.52 2.22
C ASN A 64 -18.77 6.19 3.43
N LEU A 65 -17.72 6.96 3.15
CA LEU A 65 -17.13 7.91 4.09
C LEU A 65 -17.48 9.31 3.59
N ASP A 66 -17.58 10.27 4.52
CA ASP A 66 -17.63 11.68 4.16
C ASP A 66 -16.40 12.03 3.32
N PRO A 67 -16.50 12.93 2.32
CA PRO A 67 -15.34 13.32 1.54
C PRO A 67 -14.25 13.90 2.45
N PRO A 68 -13.03 13.31 2.49
CA PRO A 68 -11.96 13.86 3.29
C PRO A 68 -11.49 15.19 2.70
N THR A 69 -11.14 16.14 3.58
CA THR A 69 -10.56 17.44 3.17
C THR A 69 -9.10 17.31 2.75
N ALA A 70 -8.40 16.30 3.25
CA ALA A 70 -7.05 15.94 2.84
C ALA A 70 -6.83 14.43 2.95
N VAL A 71 -6.05 13.89 2.01
CA VAL A 71 -5.58 12.50 2.02
C VAL A 71 -4.07 12.52 1.87
N MET A 72 -3.39 11.77 2.73
CA MET A 72 -1.95 11.49 2.59
C MET A 72 -1.73 9.99 2.66
N THR A 73 -0.91 9.47 1.76
CA THR A 73 -0.55 8.05 1.70
C THR A 73 0.96 7.86 1.69
N SER A 74 1.41 6.77 2.30
CA SER A 74 2.83 6.40 2.26
C SER A 74 3.03 4.90 2.46
N THR A 75 4.14 4.40 1.94
CA THR A 75 4.70 3.11 2.32
C THR A 75 5.66 3.28 3.48
N ILE A 76 5.82 2.24 4.30
CA ILE A 76 6.76 2.18 5.42
C ILE A 76 7.49 0.83 5.45
N GLY A 77 8.71 0.78 5.96
CA GLY A 77 9.49 -0.45 6.00
C GLY A 77 10.05 -0.84 4.63
N ASP A 78 10.12 0.11 3.70
CA ASP A 78 10.52 -0.07 2.30
C ASP A 78 11.84 0.63 1.96
N LYS A 79 12.49 1.27 2.92
CA LYS A 79 13.79 1.93 2.74
C LYS A 79 14.93 1.18 3.44
N PRO A 80 16.18 1.20 2.92
CA PRO A 80 17.31 0.53 3.54
C PRO A 80 17.52 0.93 5.01
N GLU A 81 17.22 2.17 5.38
CA GLU A 81 17.28 2.67 6.76
C GLU A 81 16.21 2.07 7.69
N ASP A 82 15.15 1.46 7.16
CA ASP A 82 14.11 0.78 7.94
C ASP A 82 14.49 -0.66 8.31
N LYS A 83 15.64 -1.17 7.86
CA LYS A 83 16.12 -2.51 8.19
C LYS A 83 16.35 -2.67 9.69
N LEU A 84 16.06 -3.87 10.18
CA LEU A 84 16.28 -4.23 11.57
C LEU A 84 17.79 -4.23 11.89
N SER A 85 18.15 -4.24 13.17
CA SER A 85 19.55 -4.35 13.61
C SER A 85 20.26 -5.63 13.12
N SER A 86 19.50 -6.65 12.73
CA SER A 86 20.01 -7.87 12.06
C SER A 86 20.40 -7.65 10.59
N GLY A 87 20.06 -6.50 9.99
CA GLY A 87 20.22 -6.22 8.57
C GLY A 87 19.08 -6.74 7.68
N LEU A 88 18.04 -7.37 8.27
CA LEU A 88 16.88 -7.87 7.52
C LEU A 88 15.83 -6.78 7.30
N TRP A 89 15.13 -6.85 6.16
CA TRP A 89 13.89 -6.11 5.98
C TRP A 89 12.84 -6.51 7.04
N PRO A 90 11.99 -5.59 7.52
CA PRO A 90 10.96 -5.92 8.52
C PRO A 90 9.95 -6.98 8.05
N SER A 91 9.68 -7.01 6.74
CA SER A 91 8.83 -7.96 6.04
C SER A 91 9.23 -7.98 4.56
N ASP A 92 8.84 -9.02 3.84
CA ASP A 92 8.88 -9.03 2.37
C ASP A 92 7.94 -7.98 1.76
N HIS A 93 6.93 -7.54 2.53
CA HIS A 93 6.02 -6.47 2.18
C HIS A 93 6.38 -5.14 2.87
N ALA A 94 6.09 -4.02 2.21
CA ALA A 94 5.99 -2.71 2.85
C ALA A 94 4.64 -2.59 3.56
N GLY A 95 4.61 -1.85 4.68
CA GLY A 95 3.34 -1.38 5.24
C GLY A 95 2.74 -0.28 4.37
N VAL A 96 1.41 -0.22 4.29
CA VAL A 96 0.67 0.86 3.62
C VAL A 96 -0.06 1.70 4.67
N VAL A 97 0.05 3.03 4.57
CA VAL A 97 -0.56 3.99 5.49
C VAL A 97 -1.42 4.97 4.70
N ALA A 98 -2.60 5.28 5.23
CA ALA A 98 -3.45 6.38 4.76
C ALA A 98 -3.88 7.24 5.96
N HIS A 99 -3.71 8.55 5.83
CA HIS A 99 -4.22 9.55 6.76
C HIS A 99 -5.33 10.33 6.06
N LEU A 100 -6.54 10.28 6.62
CA LEU A 100 -7.73 10.97 6.14
C LEU A 100 -8.13 12.05 7.14
N ALA A 101 -8.21 13.30 6.69
CA ALA A 101 -8.71 14.42 7.48
C ALA A 101 -10.16 14.75 7.11
N PHE A 102 -10.99 15.05 8.11
CA PHE A 102 -12.40 15.42 7.96
C PHE A 102 -12.66 16.76 8.66
N GLU A 103 -13.71 17.47 8.25
CA GLU A 103 -14.19 18.68 8.96
C GLU A 103 -14.91 18.35 10.27
#